data_AF-A0A2V6KNK1-F1
#
_entry.id   AF-A0A2V6KNK1-F1
#
_cell.length_a   1.000
_cell.length_b   1.000
_cell.length_c   1.000
_cell.angle_alpha   90.00
_cell.angle_beta   90.00
_cell.angle_gamma   90.00
#
_symmetry.space_group_name_H-M   'P 1'
#
loop_
_entity.id
_entity.type
_entity.pdbx_description
1 polymer ?
#
loop_
_entity_poly.entity_id
_entity_poly.type
_entity_poly.pdbx_seq_one_letter_code
_entity_poly.pdbx_strand_id
1 'polypeptide(L)'
;MKKRNITFTTILLVLGCFSLSPTARAVTPAPDGGYRNQNTAEGKDALFSLTTGADNTAIGFNALHSLTTGSEATATGSLALFNDTTGFNTAYGFKALYSNTDGFANTAIGRNAMLNHTTGDHNTATGGAALLFNTDGTGNTATGRAAMGFGTTGSRDTATGWQTLFNNTGDDNTADGAFALYSNTIGNNNTALGRNAGINLTTGDLNIDIGNEGVADEANTIRIGTSGDQTRTFIAGISGAAVAGAAVKVNANERAKPFWRLGR
;
A
#
# COMPACT_ATOMS: atom_id res chain seq x y z
N MET A 1 54.67 44.24 -31.10
CA MET A 1 53.20 44.38 -30.93
C MET A 1 52.44 43.06 -31.20
N LYS A 2 52.77 41.94 -30.53
CA LYS A 2 52.18 40.61 -30.84
C LYS A 2 51.43 39.93 -29.67
N LYS A 3 51.41 40.52 -28.47
CA LYS A 3 50.79 39.94 -27.27
C LYS A 3 49.32 40.34 -27.04
N ARG A 4 48.79 41.33 -27.77
CA ARG A 4 47.45 41.89 -27.50
C ARG A 4 46.28 41.04 -28.03
N ASN A 5 46.52 40.24 -29.07
CA ASN A 5 45.46 39.46 -29.70
C ASN A 5 45.14 38.15 -28.95
N ILE A 6 46.14 37.48 -28.39
CA ILE A 6 45.96 36.19 -27.68
C ILE A 6 45.12 36.37 -26.40
N THR A 7 45.32 37.48 -25.69
CA THR A 7 44.57 37.81 -24.47
C THR A 7 43.09 38.10 -24.76
N PHE A 8 42.78 38.66 -25.93
CA PHE A 8 41.40 38.97 -26.31
C PHE A 8 40.61 37.72 -26.70
N THR A 9 41.22 36.78 -27.42
CA THR A 9 40.56 35.53 -27.82
C THR A 9 40.29 34.60 -26.64
N THR A 10 41.19 34.54 -25.65
CA THR A 10 40.97 33.72 -24.45
C THR A 10 39.86 34.28 -23.55
N ILE A 11 39.74 35.61 -23.44
CA ILE A 11 38.65 36.24 -22.69
C ILE A 11 37.28 35.95 -23.31
N LEU A 12 37.16 36.03 -24.65
CA LEU A 12 35.93 35.69 -25.38
C LEU A 12 35.56 34.21 -25.26
N LEU A 13 36.54 33.30 -25.28
CA LEU A 13 36.30 31.86 -25.11
C LEU A 13 35.78 31.54 -23.71
N VAL A 14 36.35 32.17 -22.68
CA VAL A 14 35.92 32.00 -21.27
C VAL A 14 34.52 32.58 -21.05
N LEU A 15 34.22 33.76 -21.59
CA LEU A 15 32.86 34.34 -21.55
C LEU A 15 31.84 33.47 -22.29
N GLY A 16 32.22 32.86 -23.42
CA GLY A 16 31.41 31.88 -24.14
C GLY A 16 31.09 30.65 -23.29
N CYS A 17 32.08 30.11 -22.57
CA CYS A 17 31.89 28.99 -21.65
C CYS A 17 30.96 29.32 -20.47
N PHE A 18 30.97 30.56 -19.98
CA PHE A 18 30.00 31.00 -18.95
C PHE A 18 28.59 31.23 -19.52
N SER A 19 28.46 31.59 -20.80
CA SER A 19 27.15 31.74 -21.47
C SER A 19 26.49 30.42 -21.87
N LEU A 20 27.29 29.35 -22.00
CA LEU A 20 26.86 27.99 -22.35
C LEU A 20 26.80 27.06 -21.13
N SER A 21 27.29 27.49 -19.97
CA SER A 21 27.02 26.83 -18.70
C SER A 21 25.51 26.84 -18.48
N PRO A 22 24.85 25.71 -18.14
CA PRO A 22 23.51 25.77 -17.57
C PRO A 22 23.57 26.82 -16.46
N THR A 23 22.58 27.71 -16.40
CA THR A 23 22.41 28.56 -15.21
C THR A 23 22.23 27.63 -14.02
N ALA A 24 23.32 27.28 -13.36
CA ALA A 24 23.31 26.65 -12.07
C ALA A 24 22.72 27.71 -11.14
N ARG A 25 21.41 27.63 -10.94
CA ARG A 25 20.69 28.49 -10.01
C ARG A 25 21.04 28.04 -8.59
N ALA A 26 22.26 28.31 -8.17
CA ALA A 26 22.58 28.46 -6.76
C ALA A 26 22.02 29.82 -6.34
N VAL A 27 20.70 29.90 -6.18
CA VAL A 27 20.10 30.96 -5.38
C VAL A 27 20.57 30.68 -3.96
N THR A 28 21.32 31.61 -3.39
CA THR A 28 21.78 31.55 -1.99
C THR A 28 21.15 32.71 -1.22
N PRO A 29 20.26 32.41 -0.26
CA PRO A 29 19.67 31.10 0.01
C PRO A 29 18.73 30.67 -1.13
N ALA A 30 18.50 29.36 -1.27
CA ALA A 30 17.47 28.87 -2.19
C ALA A 30 16.13 29.52 -1.79
N PRO A 31 15.26 29.91 -2.73
CA PRO A 31 13.95 30.43 -2.39
C PRO A 31 13.22 29.37 -1.56
N ASP A 32 12.95 29.72 -0.30
CA ASP A 32 12.10 28.95 0.62
C ASP A 32 10.75 28.68 -0.08
N GLY A 33 10.49 27.40 -0.36
CA GLY A 33 9.24 26.83 -0.86
C GLY A 33 8.83 27.13 -2.31
N GLY A 34 9.41 28.11 -3.01
CA GLY A 34 8.91 28.60 -4.29
C GLY A 34 9.71 28.19 -5.53
N TYR A 35 9.49 26.98 -6.06
CA TYR A 35 10.11 26.53 -7.31
C TYR A 35 9.21 26.76 -8.53
N ARG A 36 9.79 26.70 -9.73
CA ARG A 36 9.05 26.81 -11.00
C ARG A 36 8.01 25.69 -11.09
N ASN A 37 6.91 25.93 -11.80
CA ASN A 37 5.81 24.98 -12.00
C ASN A 37 5.13 24.54 -10.68
N GLN A 38 5.00 25.45 -9.71
CA GLN A 38 4.29 25.20 -8.43
C GLN A 38 4.92 24.06 -7.60
N ASN A 39 6.22 23.82 -7.78
CA ASN A 39 6.96 22.86 -6.97
C ASN A 39 7.39 23.49 -5.63
N THR A 40 7.42 22.69 -4.57
CA THR A 40 7.96 23.03 -3.24
C THR A 40 9.09 22.06 -2.91
N ALA A 41 10.29 22.55 -2.57
CA ALA A 41 11.41 21.70 -2.15
C ALA A 41 12.08 22.28 -0.90
N GLU A 42 12.02 21.54 0.20
CA GLU A 42 12.60 21.91 1.49
C GLU A 42 13.47 20.77 2.04
N GLY A 43 14.77 21.04 2.22
CA GLY A 43 15.74 20.05 2.67
C GLY A 43 16.86 19.80 1.65
N LYS A 44 17.95 19.22 2.12
CA LYS A 44 19.11 18.91 1.26
C LYS A 44 18.71 17.87 0.21
N ASP A 45 19.03 18.19 -1.05
CA ASP A 45 18.80 17.39 -2.26
C ASP A 45 17.33 16.96 -2.49
N ALA A 46 16.38 17.73 -1.94
CA ALA A 46 14.96 17.58 -2.27
C ALA A 46 14.70 18.02 -3.73
N LEU A 47 13.94 17.22 -4.50
CA LEU A 47 13.69 17.44 -5.94
C LEU A 47 14.95 17.66 -6.80
N PHE A 48 16.08 17.07 -6.40
CA PHE A 48 17.38 17.34 -7.03
C PHE A 48 17.41 17.10 -8.55
N SER A 49 16.75 16.04 -9.02
CA SER A 49 16.79 15.63 -10.43
C SER A 49 15.67 16.22 -11.31
N LEU A 50 14.80 17.09 -10.78
CA LEU A 50 13.62 17.56 -11.49
C LEU A 50 13.99 18.50 -12.65
N THR A 51 13.49 18.20 -13.85
CA THR A 51 13.74 18.96 -15.08
C THR A 51 12.50 19.72 -15.59
N THR A 52 11.34 19.07 -15.70
CA THR A 52 10.12 19.66 -16.32
C THR A 52 8.81 19.46 -15.56
N GLY A 53 8.77 18.60 -14.53
CA GLY A 53 7.55 18.30 -13.78
C GLY A 53 6.95 19.48 -13.00
N ALA A 54 5.69 19.35 -12.61
CA ALA A 54 4.90 20.38 -11.94
C ALA A 54 4.23 19.86 -10.66
N ASP A 55 3.84 20.78 -9.78
CA ASP A 55 2.96 20.51 -8.64
C ASP A 55 3.49 19.44 -7.66
N ASN A 56 4.81 19.32 -7.53
CA ASN A 56 5.44 18.40 -6.58
C ASN A 56 5.79 19.09 -5.25
N THR A 57 5.59 18.40 -4.14
CA THR A 57 6.00 18.84 -2.80
C THR A 57 7.03 17.87 -2.24
N ALA A 58 8.25 18.32 -1.95
CA ALA A 58 9.31 17.51 -1.35
C ALA A 58 9.86 18.18 -0.09
N ILE A 59 9.60 17.60 1.08
CA ILE A 59 10.02 18.14 2.37
C ILE A 59 10.81 17.06 3.12
N GLY A 60 12.13 17.19 3.16
CA GLY A 60 13.04 16.28 3.85
C GLY A 60 14.35 16.03 3.10
N PHE A 61 15.35 15.49 3.79
CA PHE A 61 16.61 15.05 3.18
C PHE A 61 16.34 14.00 2.09
N ASN A 62 16.72 14.33 0.85
CA ASN A 62 16.54 13.52 -0.35
C ASN A 62 15.08 13.12 -0.65
N ALA A 63 14.09 13.92 -0.25
CA ALA A 63 12.70 13.69 -0.65
C ALA A 63 12.54 13.92 -2.17
N LEU A 64 11.89 12.98 -2.89
CA LEU A 64 11.73 13.03 -4.36
C LEU A 64 13.04 13.27 -5.15
N HIS A 65 14.14 12.69 -4.68
CA HIS A 65 15.47 12.96 -5.24
C HIS A 65 15.59 12.60 -6.73
N SER A 66 14.99 11.49 -7.17
CA SER A 66 15.18 10.92 -8.52
C SER A 66 14.09 11.30 -9.52
N LEU A 67 13.09 12.11 -9.12
CA LEU A 67 12.00 12.52 -9.99
C LEU A 67 12.52 13.46 -11.08
N THR A 68 12.39 13.08 -12.35
CA THR A 68 12.94 13.85 -13.50
C THR A 68 11.89 14.66 -14.24
N THR A 69 10.75 14.05 -14.58
CA THR A 69 9.69 14.67 -15.41
C THR A 69 8.29 14.53 -14.81
N GLY A 70 8.12 13.69 -13.79
CA GLY A 70 6.83 13.46 -13.14
C GLY A 70 6.27 14.67 -12.39
N SER A 71 4.95 14.66 -12.19
CA SER A 71 4.19 15.75 -11.58
C SER A 71 3.30 15.21 -10.45
N GLU A 72 2.76 16.11 -9.62
CA GLU A 72 1.74 15.79 -8.61
C GLU A 72 2.18 14.80 -7.51
N ALA A 73 3.49 14.71 -7.24
CA ALA A 73 4.02 13.91 -6.15
C ALA A 73 4.15 14.71 -4.84
N THR A 74 3.73 14.12 -3.72
CA THR A 74 3.92 14.70 -2.38
C THR A 74 4.79 13.78 -1.53
N ALA A 75 5.97 14.23 -1.13
CA ALA A 75 6.90 13.52 -0.26
C ALA A 75 7.24 14.37 0.97
N THR A 76 6.86 13.90 2.15
CA THR A 76 7.25 14.53 3.43
C THR A 76 7.93 13.49 4.32
N GLY A 77 9.20 13.70 4.62
CA GLY A 77 10.04 12.77 5.39
C GLY A 77 11.37 12.52 4.68
N SER A 78 12.40 12.18 5.46
CA SER A 78 13.69 11.83 4.85
C SER A 78 13.56 10.57 4.00
N LEU A 79 14.08 10.65 2.76
CA LEU A 79 14.08 9.59 1.75
C LEU A 79 12.68 9.14 1.32
N ALA A 80 11.63 9.94 1.56
CA ALA A 80 10.30 9.66 1.01
C ALA A 80 10.33 9.81 -0.52
N LEU A 81 9.77 8.82 -1.24
CA LEU A 81 9.77 8.75 -2.71
C LEU A 81 11.17 8.93 -3.36
N PHE A 82 12.22 8.40 -2.74
CA PHE A 82 13.60 8.65 -3.18
C PHE A 82 13.88 8.20 -4.63
N ASN A 83 13.39 7.03 -5.03
CA ASN A 83 13.59 6.47 -6.38
C ASN A 83 12.43 6.75 -7.36
N ASP A 84 11.42 7.51 -6.96
CA ASP A 84 10.23 7.75 -7.79
C ASP A 84 10.59 8.49 -9.08
N THR A 85 10.19 7.93 -10.23
CA THR A 85 10.46 8.54 -11.55
C THR A 85 9.21 9.00 -12.29
N THR A 86 8.03 8.54 -11.87
CA THR A 86 6.74 8.76 -12.54
C THR A 86 5.95 9.94 -11.98
N GLY A 87 5.97 10.16 -10.67
CA GLY A 87 5.12 11.13 -9.98
C GLY A 87 3.76 10.56 -9.55
N PHE A 88 2.82 11.44 -9.22
CA PHE A 88 1.45 11.12 -8.80
C PHE A 88 1.37 10.11 -7.63
N ASN A 89 2.27 10.27 -6.65
CA ASN A 89 2.34 9.45 -5.44
C ASN A 89 2.36 10.35 -4.19
N THR A 90 1.77 9.89 -3.09
CA THR A 90 1.78 10.58 -1.79
C THR A 90 2.53 9.74 -0.77
N ALA A 91 3.58 10.29 -0.16
CA ALA A 91 4.41 9.63 0.83
C ALA A 91 4.65 10.53 2.05
N TYR A 92 4.28 10.04 3.24
CA TYR A 92 4.53 10.71 4.51
C TYR A 92 5.24 9.77 5.48
N GLY A 93 6.50 10.04 5.79
CA GLY A 93 7.31 9.27 6.74
C GLY A 93 8.71 8.96 6.23
N PHE A 94 9.58 8.50 7.14
CA PHE A 94 10.92 8.05 6.79
C PHE A 94 10.85 6.84 5.84
N LYS A 95 11.43 6.99 4.64
CA LYS A 95 11.45 5.97 3.58
C LYS A 95 10.07 5.43 3.16
N ALA A 96 9.02 6.25 3.24
CA ALA A 96 7.74 5.89 2.62
C ALA A 96 7.90 5.88 1.08
N LEU A 97 7.42 4.83 0.41
CA LEU A 97 7.57 4.61 -1.06
C LEU A 97 9.01 4.74 -1.58
N TYR A 98 10.01 4.32 -0.79
CA TYR A 98 11.43 4.54 -1.12
C TYR A 98 11.86 3.95 -2.48
N SER A 99 11.40 2.74 -2.79
CA SER A 99 11.83 1.97 -3.98
C SER A 99 10.89 2.08 -5.18
N ASN A 100 9.85 2.93 -5.12
CA ASN A 100 8.89 3.06 -6.22
C ASN A 100 9.59 3.55 -7.48
N THR A 101 9.53 2.82 -8.60
CA THR A 101 10.15 3.23 -9.87
C THR A 101 9.11 3.64 -10.90
N ASP A 102 8.07 2.82 -11.06
CA ASP A 102 7.07 2.95 -12.12
C ASP A 102 5.62 3.05 -11.61
N GLY A 103 5.36 2.66 -10.37
CA GLY A 103 4.01 2.70 -9.79
C GLY A 103 3.45 4.12 -9.66
N PHE A 104 2.14 4.31 -9.84
CA PHE A 104 1.46 5.59 -9.68
C PHE A 104 0.17 5.46 -8.85
N ALA A 105 -0.38 6.61 -8.44
CA ALA A 105 -1.58 6.69 -7.61
C ALA A 105 -1.47 5.96 -6.25
N ASN A 106 -0.27 5.91 -5.66
CA ASN A 106 -0.03 5.25 -4.37
C ASN A 106 -0.01 6.26 -3.22
N THR A 107 -0.58 5.89 -2.07
CA THR A 107 -0.55 6.68 -0.82
C THR A 107 0.11 5.87 0.28
N ALA A 108 1.25 6.33 0.82
CA ALA A 108 1.99 5.69 1.88
C ALA A 108 2.22 6.64 3.06
N ILE A 109 1.59 6.35 4.21
CA ILE A 109 1.68 7.14 5.43
C ILE A 109 2.24 6.26 6.55
N GLY A 110 3.49 6.47 6.91
CA GLY A 110 4.18 5.75 7.98
C GLY A 110 5.65 5.48 7.64
N ARG A 111 6.43 5.19 8.69
CA ARG A 111 7.83 4.77 8.50
C ARG A 111 7.89 3.46 7.69
N ASN A 112 8.63 3.47 6.59
CA ASN A 112 8.79 2.33 5.66
C ASN A 112 7.46 1.81 5.08
N ALA A 113 6.38 2.59 5.06
CA ALA A 113 5.17 2.19 4.34
C ALA A 113 5.51 2.05 2.84
N MET A 114 5.15 0.91 2.23
CA MET A 114 5.47 0.58 0.83
C MET A 114 6.96 0.70 0.45
N LEU A 115 7.88 0.31 1.35
CA LEU A 115 9.32 0.51 1.16
C LEU A 115 9.88 -0.16 -0.11
N ASN A 116 9.47 -1.41 -0.38
CA ASN A 116 9.98 -2.23 -1.49
C ASN A 116 8.98 -2.33 -2.65
N HIS A 117 8.08 -1.36 -2.77
CA HIS A 117 7.13 -1.28 -3.86
C HIS A 117 7.80 -0.79 -5.13
N THR A 118 7.60 -1.49 -6.25
CA THR A 118 8.29 -1.21 -7.52
C THR A 118 7.35 -0.76 -8.63
N THR A 119 6.31 -1.55 -8.94
CA THR A 119 5.46 -1.33 -10.12
C THR A 119 3.95 -1.30 -9.85
N GLY A 120 3.50 -1.66 -8.65
CA GLY A 120 2.06 -1.67 -8.33
C GLY A 120 1.42 -0.28 -8.40
N ASP A 121 0.10 -0.24 -8.61
CA ASP A 121 -0.66 1.01 -8.70
C ASP A 121 -1.86 1.01 -7.75
N HIS A 122 -2.34 2.21 -7.42
CA HIS A 122 -3.58 2.42 -6.66
C HIS A 122 -3.58 1.78 -5.26
N ASN A 123 -2.43 1.71 -4.59
CA ASN A 123 -2.33 1.17 -3.25
C ASN A 123 -2.39 2.25 -2.16
N THR A 124 -3.08 1.97 -1.06
CA THR A 124 -3.12 2.84 0.13
C THR A 124 -2.55 2.10 1.33
N ALA A 125 -1.45 2.59 1.89
CA ALA A 125 -0.76 2.06 3.06
C ALA A 125 -0.70 3.09 4.18
N THR A 126 -1.46 2.89 5.26
CA THR A 126 -1.41 3.75 6.45
C THR A 126 -0.94 2.93 7.66
N GLY A 127 0.31 3.12 8.06
CA GLY A 127 0.94 2.43 9.18
C GLY A 127 2.42 2.18 8.94
N GLY A 128 3.19 2.03 10.03
CA GLY A 128 4.59 1.65 9.91
C GLY A 128 4.73 0.27 9.26
N ALA A 129 5.51 0.18 8.18
CA ALA A 129 5.70 -1.03 7.39
C ALA A 129 4.41 -1.67 6.82
N ALA A 130 3.33 -0.89 6.64
CA ALA A 130 2.18 -1.36 5.86
C ALA A 130 2.60 -1.57 4.39
N LEU A 131 2.16 -2.67 3.77
CA LEU A 131 2.54 -3.06 2.40
C LEU A 131 4.07 -3.10 2.15
N LEU A 132 4.87 -3.44 3.18
CA LEU A 132 6.34 -3.31 3.15
C LEU A 132 7.02 -4.01 1.97
N PHE A 133 6.55 -5.20 1.61
CA PHE A 133 7.13 -6.05 0.56
C PHE A 133 6.22 -6.24 -0.67
N ASN A 134 5.16 -5.44 -0.83
CA ASN A 134 4.32 -5.52 -2.03
C ASN A 134 5.11 -5.00 -3.24
N THR A 135 5.44 -5.84 -4.22
CA THR A 135 6.24 -5.44 -5.39
C THR A 135 5.35 -4.98 -6.55
N ASP A 136 4.29 -5.75 -6.83
CA ASP A 136 3.47 -5.63 -8.04
C ASP A 136 1.95 -5.65 -7.78
N GLY A 137 1.52 -5.93 -6.54
CA GLY A 137 0.10 -5.97 -6.20
C GLY A 137 -0.58 -4.62 -6.38
N THR A 138 -1.82 -4.62 -6.87
CA THR A 138 -2.56 -3.40 -7.22
C THR A 138 -3.87 -3.28 -6.44
N GLY A 139 -4.28 -2.04 -6.17
CA GLY A 139 -5.59 -1.77 -5.55
C GLY A 139 -5.74 -2.24 -4.11
N ASN A 140 -4.65 -2.35 -3.35
CA ASN A 140 -4.68 -2.80 -1.97
C ASN A 140 -4.88 -1.65 -0.98
N THR A 141 -5.66 -1.88 0.07
CA THR A 141 -5.83 -0.94 1.19
C THR A 141 -5.34 -1.58 2.48
N ALA A 142 -4.22 -1.10 3.04
CA ALA A 142 -3.62 -1.60 4.27
C ALA A 142 -3.56 -0.51 5.34
N THR A 143 -4.38 -0.64 6.38
CA THR A 143 -4.41 0.29 7.52
C THR A 143 -4.01 -0.43 8.80
N GLY A 144 -2.82 -0.12 9.33
CA GLY A 144 -2.28 -0.69 10.55
C GLY A 144 -0.79 -1.00 10.41
N ARG A 145 -0.11 -1.17 11.55
CA ARG A 145 1.31 -1.54 11.54
C ARG A 145 1.48 -2.91 10.90
N ALA A 146 2.33 -2.99 9.87
CA ALA A 146 2.61 -4.22 9.12
C ALA A 146 1.37 -4.93 8.55
N ALA A 147 0.26 -4.22 8.30
CA ALA A 147 -0.85 -4.76 7.50
C ALA A 147 -0.33 -5.07 6.09
N MET A 148 -0.62 -6.29 5.59
CA MET A 148 -0.09 -6.82 4.33
C MET A 148 1.44 -6.73 4.21
N GLY A 149 2.16 -6.96 5.31
CA GLY A 149 3.60 -6.71 5.38
C GLY A 149 4.44 -7.55 4.41
N PHE A 150 4.09 -8.81 4.17
CA PHE A 150 4.88 -9.77 3.37
C PHE A 150 4.21 -10.17 2.05
N GLY A 151 3.00 -9.69 1.78
CA GLY A 151 2.29 -10.00 0.54
C GLY A 151 2.95 -9.36 -0.67
N THR A 152 3.58 -10.16 -1.52
CA THR A 152 4.39 -9.66 -2.66
C THR A 152 3.56 -9.31 -3.90
N THR A 153 2.44 -10.01 -4.13
CA THR A 153 1.69 -9.96 -5.41
C THR A 153 0.16 -9.87 -5.30
N GLY A 154 -0.42 -10.03 -4.11
CA GLY A 154 -1.88 -10.00 -3.93
C GLY A 154 -2.48 -8.66 -4.36
N SER A 155 -3.66 -8.70 -4.97
CA SER A 155 -4.36 -7.52 -5.49
C SER A 155 -5.79 -7.45 -4.97
N ARG A 156 -6.31 -6.21 -4.87
CA ARG A 156 -7.68 -5.90 -4.42
C ARG A 156 -7.97 -6.39 -2.99
N ASP A 157 -6.97 -6.42 -2.13
CA ASP A 157 -7.15 -6.77 -0.72
C ASP A 157 -7.42 -5.54 0.15
N THR A 158 -8.23 -5.73 1.19
CA THR A 158 -8.45 -4.73 2.25
C THR A 158 -8.05 -5.32 3.60
N ALA A 159 -7.04 -4.72 4.24
CA ALA A 159 -6.48 -5.16 5.51
C ALA A 159 -6.51 -4.03 6.54
N THR A 160 -7.31 -4.17 7.60
CA THR A 160 -7.36 -3.21 8.71
C THR A 160 -6.96 -3.89 10.02
N GLY A 161 -5.92 -3.39 10.68
CA GLY A 161 -5.42 -3.93 11.96
C GLY A 161 -3.92 -4.21 11.97
N TRP A 162 -3.42 -4.62 13.14
CA TRP A 162 -2.01 -5.01 13.30
C TRP A 162 -1.76 -6.38 12.66
N GLN A 163 -0.82 -6.44 11.72
CA GLN A 163 -0.45 -7.66 10.99
C GLN A 163 -1.63 -8.40 10.34
N THR A 164 -2.66 -7.66 9.93
CA THR A 164 -3.77 -8.21 9.13
C THR A 164 -3.27 -8.60 7.74
N LEU A 165 -3.67 -9.77 7.23
CA LEU A 165 -3.23 -10.30 5.91
C LEU A 165 -1.70 -10.34 5.74
N PHE A 166 -0.94 -10.53 6.82
CA PHE A 166 0.51 -10.34 6.81
C PHE A 166 1.24 -11.19 5.76
N ASN A 167 0.87 -12.46 5.59
CA ASN A 167 1.48 -13.38 4.61
C ASN A 167 0.71 -13.50 3.29
N ASN A 168 -0.31 -12.68 3.06
CA ASN A 168 -1.24 -12.85 1.95
C ASN A 168 -0.60 -12.59 0.58
N THR A 169 -0.66 -13.57 -0.32
CA THR A 169 -0.32 -13.42 -1.75
C THR A 169 -1.51 -13.73 -2.67
N GLY A 170 -2.68 -14.07 -2.12
CA GLY A 170 -3.93 -14.23 -2.87
C GLY A 170 -4.65 -12.90 -3.08
N ASP A 171 -5.73 -12.94 -3.84
CA ASP A 171 -6.48 -11.77 -4.29
C ASP A 171 -7.86 -11.66 -3.61
N ASP A 172 -8.41 -10.44 -3.65
CA ASP A 172 -9.80 -10.15 -3.31
C ASP A 172 -10.18 -10.52 -1.85
N ASN A 173 -9.23 -10.42 -0.92
CA ASN A 173 -9.48 -10.72 0.50
C ASN A 173 -9.84 -9.45 1.30
N THR A 174 -10.81 -9.55 2.20
CA THR A 174 -11.18 -8.48 3.14
C THR A 174 -10.97 -8.95 4.56
N ALA A 175 -10.09 -8.29 5.31
CA ALA A 175 -9.80 -8.60 6.69
C ALA A 175 -9.80 -7.35 7.58
N ASP A 176 -10.50 -7.43 8.70
CA ASP A 176 -10.54 -6.38 9.74
C ASP A 176 -10.34 -7.01 11.12
N GLY A 177 -9.30 -6.58 11.81
CA GLY A 177 -8.89 -7.09 13.12
C GLY A 177 -7.43 -7.50 13.16
N ALA A 178 -6.81 -7.41 14.34
CA ALA A 178 -5.43 -7.84 14.53
C ALA A 178 -5.29 -9.33 14.17
N PHE A 179 -4.30 -9.65 13.34
CA PHE A 179 -4.02 -10.99 12.82
C PHE A 179 -5.14 -11.66 12.01
N ALA A 180 -6.16 -10.93 11.57
CA ALA A 180 -7.15 -11.50 10.66
C ALA A 180 -6.48 -11.92 9.34
N LEU A 181 -6.75 -13.15 8.89
CA LEU A 181 -6.10 -13.82 7.74
C LEU A 181 -4.56 -13.76 7.75
N TYR A 182 -3.93 -13.70 8.93
CA TYR A 182 -2.47 -13.58 9.04
C TYR A 182 -1.70 -14.66 8.26
N SER A 183 -2.21 -15.89 8.26
CA SER A 183 -1.56 -17.06 7.66
C SER A 183 -2.01 -17.35 6.23
N ASN A 184 -2.94 -16.58 5.67
CA ASN A 184 -3.39 -16.81 4.31
C ASN A 184 -2.21 -16.58 3.37
N THR A 185 -1.94 -17.53 2.48
CA THR A 185 -0.87 -17.43 1.49
C THR A 185 -1.46 -17.27 0.11
N ILE A 186 -2.31 -18.18 -0.36
CA ILE A 186 -2.85 -18.14 -1.75
C ILE A 186 -4.38 -18.07 -1.83
N GLY A 187 -5.07 -18.17 -0.69
CA GLY A 187 -6.53 -18.14 -0.66
C GLY A 187 -7.09 -16.81 -1.15
N ASN A 188 -8.17 -16.88 -1.91
CA ASN A 188 -8.81 -15.74 -2.56
C ASN A 188 -10.24 -15.57 -2.07
N ASN A 189 -10.76 -14.35 -2.20
CA ASN A 189 -12.16 -14.04 -1.90
C ASN A 189 -12.58 -14.41 -0.46
N ASN A 190 -11.68 -14.30 0.52
CA ASN A 190 -12.00 -14.55 1.92
C ASN A 190 -12.40 -13.26 2.64
N THR A 191 -13.39 -13.34 3.53
CA THR A 191 -13.78 -12.26 4.44
C THR A 191 -13.52 -12.67 5.88
N ALA A 192 -12.71 -11.92 6.61
CA ALA A 192 -12.39 -12.20 8.01
C ALA A 192 -12.58 -10.98 8.91
N LEU A 193 -13.49 -11.08 9.88
CA LEU A 193 -13.86 -9.95 10.75
C LEU A 193 -13.64 -10.32 12.22
N GLY A 194 -12.71 -9.65 12.87
CA GLY A 194 -12.36 -9.81 14.28
C GLY A 194 -10.90 -10.20 14.49
N ARG A 195 -10.43 -10.09 15.74
CA ARG A 195 -9.09 -10.53 16.13
C ARG A 195 -8.94 -12.03 15.85
N ASN A 196 -7.85 -12.40 15.14
CA ASN A 196 -7.54 -13.75 14.70
C ASN A 196 -8.59 -14.39 13.77
N ALA A 197 -9.50 -13.61 13.17
CA ALA A 197 -10.49 -14.17 12.27
C ALA A 197 -9.80 -14.82 11.05
N GLY A 198 -10.13 -16.07 10.73
CA GLY A 198 -9.51 -16.83 9.65
C GLY A 198 -8.00 -17.05 9.78
N ILE A 199 -7.41 -16.93 10.98
CA ILE A 199 -5.96 -17.08 11.19
C ILE A 199 -5.42 -18.45 10.74
N ASN A 200 -6.25 -19.49 10.73
CA ASN A 200 -5.89 -20.83 10.28
C ASN A 200 -6.06 -21.04 8.78
N LEU A 201 -6.66 -20.10 8.05
CA LEU A 201 -6.77 -20.19 6.59
C LEU A 201 -5.40 -19.97 5.95
N THR A 202 -4.99 -20.92 5.12
CA THR A 202 -3.71 -20.96 4.41
C THR A 202 -3.91 -20.82 2.91
N THR A 203 -4.73 -21.70 2.32
CA THR A 203 -4.92 -21.79 0.86
C THR A 203 -6.38 -21.71 0.41
N GLY A 204 -7.30 -21.68 1.38
CA GLY A 204 -8.74 -21.78 1.16
C GLY A 204 -9.35 -20.57 0.46
N ASP A 205 -10.27 -20.81 -0.47
CA ASP A 205 -11.01 -19.75 -1.17
C ASP A 205 -12.45 -19.60 -0.64
N LEU A 206 -13.03 -18.41 -0.81
CA LEU A 206 -14.47 -18.15 -0.64
C LEU A 206 -14.99 -18.44 0.78
N ASN A 207 -14.19 -18.14 1.81
CA ASN A 207 -14.62 -18.29 3.21
C ASN A 207 -15.08 -16.97 3.84
N ILE A 208 -15.96 -17.07 4.82
CA ILE A 208 -16.37 -15.96 5.68
C ILE A 208 -16.16 -16.37 7.13
N ASP A 209 -15.17 -15.79 7.80
CA ASP A 209 -14.87 -16.01 9.21
C ASP A 209 -15.17 -14.75 10.03
N ILE A 210 -16.21 -14.79 10.86
CA ILE A 210 -16.58 -13.67 11.73
C ILE A 210 -16.36 -14.08 13.18
N GLY A 211 -15.30 -13.55 13.80
CA GLY A 211 -14.91 -13.92 15.16
C GLY A 211 -14.61 -15.41 15.32
N ASN A 212 -14.16 -16.06 14.24
CA ASN A 212 -13.80 -17.47 14.20
C ASN A 212 -12.41 -17.63 13.60
N GLU A 213 -11.59 -18.53 14.13
CA GLU A 213 -10.20 -18.72 13.68
C GLU A 213 -10.07 -19.36 12.28
N GLY A 214 -11.16 -19.86 11.70
CA GLY A 214 -11.14 -20.59 10.45
C GLY A 214 -10.58 -22.00 10.61
N VAL A 215 -10.62 -22.78 9.53
CA VAL A 215 -10.02 -24.12 9.45
C VAL A 215 -9.11 -24.18 8.23
N ALA A 216 -7.91 -24.75 8.40
CA ALA A 216 -6.94 -24.84 7.31
C ALA A 216 -7.52 -25.54 6.06
N ASP A 217 -7.16 -25.00 4.90
CA ASP A 217 -7.57 -25.45 3.56
C ASP A 217 -9.09 -25.56 3.35
N GLU A 218 -9.90 -24.98 4.24
CA GLU A 218 -11.33 -24.91 4.06
C GLU A 218 -11.69 -23.96 2.91
N ALA A 219 -12.74 -24.28 2.18
CA ALA A 219 -13.23 -23.42 1.11
C ALA A 219 -14.75 -23.35 1.14
N ASN A 220 -15.32 -22.28 0.60
CA ASN A 220 -16.76 -22.08 0.45
C ASN A 220 -17.54 -22.20 1.77
N THR A 221 -16.94 -21.79 2.89
CA THR A 221 -17.51 -22.00 4.23
C THR A 221 -17.73 -20.69 4.98
N ILE A 222 -18.82 -20.63 5.72
CA ILE A 222 -19.13 -19.51 6.63
C ILE A 222 -18.99 -20.02 8.07
N ARG A 223 -18.18 -19.35 8.88
CA ARG A 223 -18.05 -19.56 10.32
C ARG A 223 -18.31 -18.27 11.07
N ILE A 224 -19.17 -18.33 12.08
CA ILE A 224 -19.55 -17.17 12.88
C ILE A 224 -19.46 -17.55 14.36
N GLY A 225 -18.57 -16.88 15.08
CA GLY A 225 -18.28 -17.09 16.50
C GLY A 225 -17.42 -18.32 16.78
N THR A 226 -16.99 -18.45 18.02
CA THR A 226 -16.19 -19.55 18.56
C THR A 226 -17.08 -20.48 19.37
N SER A 227 -16.91 -21.79 19.16
CA SER A 227 -17.66 -22.80 19.92
C SER A 227 -17.39 -22.68 21.41
N GLY A 228 -18.45 -22.62 22.22
CA GLY A 228 -18.39 -22.44 23.67
C GLY A 228 -18.49 -20.99 24.13
N ASP A 229 -18.00 -20.01 23.35
CA ASP A 229 -18.07 -18.59 23.70
C ASP A 229 -19.45 -18.02 23.37
N GLN A 230 -19.91 -18.20 22.14
CA GLN A 230 -21.24 -17.78 21.71
C GLN A 230 -22.25 -18.91 21.98
N THR A 231 -23.09 -18.72 22.99
CA THR A 231 -24.11 -19.71 23.40
C THR A 231 -25.49 -19.48 22.77
N ARG A 232 -25.67 -18.37 22.04
CA ARG A 232 -26.93 -18.02 21.38
C ARG A 232 -26.67 -17.25 20.09
N THR A 233 -27.49 -17.52 19.07
CA THR A 233 -27.46 -16.81 17.78
C THR A 233 -28.86 -16.30 17.47
N PHE A 234 -28.98 -15.00 17.22
CA PHE A 234 -30.23 -14.35 16.83
C PHE A 234 -30.07 -13.80 15.41
N ILE A 235 -30.79 -14.36 14.46
CA ILE A 235 -30.81 -13.89 13.07
C ILE A 235 -32.18 -13.28 12.80
N ALA A 236 -32.19 -11.96 12.59
CA ALA A 236 -33.42 -11.22 12.28
C ALA A 236 -34.07 -11.80 11.00
N GLY A 237 -35.41 -11.83 10.97
CA GLY A 237 -36.18 -12.40 9.86
C GLY A 237 -36.22 -13.94 9.82
N ILE A 238 -35.37 -14.64 10.59
CA ILE A 238 -35.44 -16.09 10.79
C ILE A 238 -36.03 -16.41 12.17
N SER A 239 -35.58 -15.71 13.21
CA SER A 239 -36.08 -15.92 14.57
C SER A 239 -37.55 -15.51 14.68
N GLY A 240 -38.42 -16.45 15.04
CA GLY A 240 -39.86 -16.23 15.19
C GLY A 240 -40.65 -16.16 13.88
N ALA A 241 -40.01 -16.28 12.71
CA ALA A 241 -40.71 -16.34 11.43
C ALA A 241 -41.42 -17.70 11.25
N ALA A 242 -42.62 -17.68 10.66
CA ALA A 242 -43.32 -18.92 10.31
C ALA A 242 -42.54 -19.67 9.23
N VAL A 243 -42.15 -20.91 9.52
CA VAL A 243 -41.40 -21.75 8.58
C VAL A 243 -42.39 -22.37 7.59
N ALA A 244 -42.30 -21.99 6.32
CA ALA A 244 -42.96 -22.69 5.22
C ALA A 244 -41.99 -23.71 4.59
N GLY A 245 -42.43 -24.98 4.45
CA GLY A 245 -41.58 -26.08 3.97
C GLY A 245 -41.02 -26.95 5.11
N ALA A 246 -40.05 -27.81 4.81
CA ALA A 246 -39.46 -28.70 5.82
C ALA A 246 -38.46 -27.99 6.72
N ALA A 247 -38.56 -28.30 8.02
CA ALA A 247 -37.55 -27.93 8.99
C ALA A 247 -36.19 -28.51 8.59
N VAL A 248 -35.18 -27.65 8.52
CA VAL A 248 -33.78 -28.04 8.34
C VAL A 248 -33.19 -28.28 9.72
N LYS A 249 -32.70 -29.50 9.98
CA LYS A 249 -31.95 -29.78 11.21
C LYS A 249 -30.47 -29.54 10.96
N VAL A 250 -29.84 -28.84 11.89
CA VAL A 250 -28.38 -28.80 12.00
C VAL A 250 -27.95 -30.12 12.63
N ASN A 251 -27.13 -30.89 11.91
CA ASN A 251 -26.62 -32.15 12.44
C ASN A 251 -25.42 -31.92 13.39
N ALA A 252 -24.88 -33.00 13.96
CA ALA A 252 -23.72 -32.93 14.86
C ALA A 252 -22.45 -32.33 14.22
N ASN A 253 -22.42 -32.19 12.89
CA ASN A 253 -21.32 -31.58 12.14
C ASN A 253 -21.63 -30.13 11.73
N GLU A 254 -22.58 -29.48 12.40
CA GLU A 254 -22.97 -28.07 12.18
C GLU A 254 -23.52 -27.76 10.78
N ARG A 255 -23.83 -28.79 9.98
CA ARG A 255 -24.39 -28.64 8.64
C ARG A 255 -25.91 -28.76 8.66
N ALA A 256 -26.57 -27.79 8.05
CA ALA A 256 -27.99 -27.85 7.74
C ALA A 256 -28.25 -28.94 6.67
N LYS A 257 -29.05 -29.97 6.99
CA LYS A 257 -29.49 -30.96 6.00
C LYS A 257 -31.02 -30.98 5.87
N PRO A 258 -31.56 -31.15 4.65
CA PRO A 258 -32.97 -31.45 4.47
C PRO A 258 -33.33 -32.73 5.21
N PHE A 259 -34.46 -32.71 5.94
CA PHE A 259 -34.89 -33.76 6.86
C PHE A 259 -35.00 -35.16 6.21
N TRP A 260 -35.17 -35.25 4.88
CA TRP A 260 -35.44 -36.49 4.14
C TRP A 260 -34.21 -37.31 3.70
N ARG A 261 -32.97 -36.88 3.99
CA ARG A 261 -31.75 -37.65 3.65
C ARG A 261 -31.16 -38.47 4.81
N LEU A 262 -31.92 -38.68 5.89
CA LEU A 262 -31.55 -39.61 6.97
C LEU A 262 -32.20 -40.97 6.72
N GLY A 263 -31.64 -41.75 5.79
CA GLY A 263 -32.11 -43.12 5.56
C GLY A 263 -31.74 -43.65 4.18
N ARG A 264 -30.50 -44.12 4.04
CA ARG A 264 -30.09 -45.36 3.36
C ARG A 264 -28.61 -45.59 3.63
#